data_AF-A0A3S2A575-F1
#
_entry.id   AF-A0A3S2A575-F1
#
_cell.length_a   1.000
_cell.length_b   1.000
_cell.length_c   1.000
_cell.angle_alpha   90.00
_cell.angle_beta   90.00
_cell.angle_gamma   90.00
#
_symmetry.space_group_name_H-M   'P 1'
#
loop_
_entity.id
_entity.type
_entity.pdbx_description
1 polymer ?
#
loop_
_entity_poly.entity_id
_entity_poly.type
_entity_poly.pdbx_seq_one_letter_code
_entity_poly.pdbx_strand_id
1 'polypeptide(L)'
;MAGLAGFVRSLFSAGEAGISVPAMDGVFKPDNRLEEAERLMSLAAIDNLVASPAGLLCSAGGKLFRIDLNGASATSVEIADFSASVTFVASAPDGRLAVGVEGDGLHIGQPGDWKRIDQPRDSVSCLT
;
A
#
# COMPACT_ATOMS: atom_id res chain seq x y z
N MET A 1 -46.86 -20.80 -13.07
CA MET A 1 -45.63 -21.62 -13.16
C MET A 1 -44.44 -20.73 -13.50
N ALA A 2 -43.96 -19.92 -12.55
CA ALA A 2 -42.79 -19.05 -12.72
C ALA A 2 -41.64 -19.62 -11.88
N GLY A 3 -40.99 -20.68 -12.37
CA GLY A 3 -40.19 -21.56 -11.49
C GLY A 3 -38.77 -21.88 -11.93
N LEU A 4 -38.32 -21.50 -13.13
CA LEU A 4 -36.97 -21.88 -13.58
C LEU A 4 -36.34 -20.83 -14.49
N ALA A 5 -37.10 -20.31 -15.45
CA ALA A 5 -36.62 -19.28 -16.38
C ALA A 5 -36.26 -17.95 -15.67
N GLY A 6 -36.99 -17.58 -14.61
CA GLY A 6 -36.70 -16.36 -13.83
C GLY A 6 -35.44 -16.48 -12.97
N PHE A 7 -35.16 -17.67 -12.44
CA PHE A 7 -33.97 -17.94 -11.63
C PHE A 7 -32.70 -17.93 -12.48
N VAL A 8 -32.73 -18.58 -13.65
CA VAL A 8 -31.61 -18.57 -14.61
C VAL A 8 -31.35 -17.14 -15.10
N ARG A 9 -32.40 -16.35 -15.36
CA ARG A 9 -32.24 -14.95 -15.78
C ARG A 9 -31.66 -14.07 -14.67
N SER A 10 -31.98 -14.32 -13.40
CA SER A 10 -31.36 -13.62 -12.25
C SER A 10 -29.86 -13.92 -12.11
N LEU A 11 -29.42 -15.13 -12.44
CA LEU A 11 -28.00 -15.50 -12.38
C LEU A 11 -27.17 -14.91 -13.52
N PHE A 12 -27.80 -14.59 -14.67
CA PHE A 12 -27.10 -14.09 -15.86
C PHE A 12 -27.56 -12.68 -16.30
N SER A 13 -28.32 -11.97 -15.48
CA SER A 13 -28.78 -10.61 -15.79
C SER A 13 -27.64 -9.61 -15.59
N ALA A 14 -26.81 -9.46 -16.62
CA ALA A 14 -26.08 -8.22 -16.90
C ALA A 14 -27.09 -7.19 -17.44
N GLY A 15 -27.90 -6.62 -16.56
CA GLY A 15 -28.82 -5.52 -16.86
C GLY A 15 -28.12 -4.19 -16.61
N GLU A 16 -28.24 -3.27 -17.55
CA GLU A 16 -27.74 -1.88 -17.50
C GLU A 16 -28.19 -1.16 -16.22
N ALA A 17 -27.36 -1.20 -15.19
CA ALA A 17 -27.28 -0.24 -14.12
C ALA A 17 -25.80 -0.16 -13.77
N GLY A 18 -25.27 1.06 -13.66
CA GLY A 18 -23.84 1.35 -13.55
C GLY A 18 -23.11 0.28 -12.75
N ILE A 19 -22.05 -0.28 -13.36
CA ILE A 19 -21.22 -1.34 -12.81
C ILE A 19 -20.59 -0.77 -11.52
N SER A 20 -21.35 -0.81 -10.43
CA SER A 20 -20.83 -0.71 -9.09
C SER A 20 -19.86 -1.85 -8.98
N VAL A 21 -18.63 -1.56 -8.55
CA VAL A 21 -17.68 -2.60 -8.14
C VAL A 21 -18.48 -3.63 -7.35
N PRO A 22 -18.52 -4.91 -7.78
CA PRO A 22 -19.25 -5.93 -7.05
C PRO A 22 -18.83 -5.82 -5.60
N ALA A 23 -19.79 -5.79 -4.67
CA ALA A 23 -19.46 -5.79 -3.26
C ALA A 23 -18.44 -6.92 -3.07
N MET A 24 -17.23 -6.58 -2.61
CA MET A 24 -16.15 -7.55 -2.41
C MET A 24 -16.55 -8.67 -1.43
N ASP A 25 -17.71 -8.52 -0.79
CA ASP A 25 -18.48 -9.51 -0.04
C ASP A 25 -19.49 -10.28 -0.93
N GLY A 26 -19.01 -10.87 -2.02
CA GLY A 26 -19.80 -11.81 -2.82
C GLY A 26 -19.99 -13.16 -2.09
N VAL A 27 -20.76 -14.09 -2.67
CA VAL A 27 -21.01 -15.44 -2.09
C VAL A 27 -19.72 -16.18 -1.67
N PHE A 28 -18.59 -15.87 -2.32
CA PHE A 28 -17.29 -16.48 -2.06
C PHE A 28 -16.49 -15.81 -0.94
N LYS A 29 -16.93 -14.66 -0.43
CA LYS A 29 -16.30 -13.90 0.66
C LYS A 29 -14.76 -13.87 0.60
N PRO A 30 -14.18 -13.45 -0.54
CA PRO A 30 -12.72 -13.48 -0.72
C PRO A 30 -11.97 -12.69 0.36
N ASP A 31 -12.62 -11.71 0.98
CA ASP A 31 -12.03 -10.80 1.95
C ASP A 31 -12.13 -11.28 3.41
N ASN A 32 -12.76 -12.44 3.70
CA ASN A 32 -12.85 -12.96 5.08
C ASN A 32 -11.49 -13.01 5.78
N ARG A 33 -10.43 -13.37 5.04
CA ARG A 33 -9.07 -13.40 5.61
C ARG A 33 -8.55 -12.03 6.03
N LEU A 34 -9.01 -10.95 5.40
CA LEU A 34 -8.69 -9.57 5.78
C LEU A 34 -9.56 -9.11 6.95
N GLU A 35 -10.85 -9.47 6.96
CA GLU A 35 -11.78 -9.15 8.04
C GLU A 35 -11.39 -9.83 9.36
N GLU A 36 -10.95 -11.08 9.28
CA GLU A 36 -10.51 -11.89 10.42
C GLU A 36 -9.03 -11.66 10.78
N ALA A 37 -8.31 -10.85 10.00
CA ALA A 37 -6.89 -10.60 10.24
C ALA A 37 -6.68 -9.89 11.59
N GLU A 38 -5.80 -10.45 12.42
CA GLU A 38 -5.39 -9.81 13.65
C GLU A 38 -4.65 -8.51 13.35
N ARG A 39 -5.09 -7.41 13.98
CA ARG A 39 -4.40 -6.13 13.92
C ARG A 39 -3.19 -6.16 14.85
N LEU A 40 -1.99 -6.30 14.28
CA LEU A 40 -0.73 -6.35 15.04
C LEU A 40 -0.29 -4.98 15.57
N MET A 41 -0.63 -3.89 14.89
CA MET A 41 -0.28 -2.53 15.30
C MET A 41 -1.22 -1.48 14.67
N SER A 42 -1.19 -0.26 15.20
CA SER A 42 -1.85 0.90 14.63
C SER A 42 -0.90 2.09 14.66
N LEU A 43 -0.65 2.69 13.50
CA LEU A 43 0.10 3.94 13.35
C LEU A 43 -0.76 4.88 12.49
N ALA A 44 -0.85 6.14 12.88
CA ALA A 44 -1.67 7.11 12.16
C ALA A 44 -1.06 7.44 10.81
N ALA A 45 -1.91 7.68 9.80
CA ALA A 45 -1.51 8.16 8.47
C ALA A 45 -0.51 7.26 7.72
N ILE A 46 -0.52 5.93 7.95
CA ILE A 46 0.21 5.00 7.09
C ILE A 46 -0.34 5.09 5.67
N ASP A 47 0.53 5.29 4.68
CA ASP A 47 0.16 5.42 3.27
C ASP A 47 0.87 4.42 2.34
N ASN A 48 2.05 3.92 2.71
CA ASN A 48 2.76 2.87 1.96
C ASN A 48 3.22 1.72 2.86
N LEU A 49 3.30 0.52 2.29
CA LEU A 49 3.84 -0.70 2.91
C LEU A 49 4.72 -1.44 1.91
N VAL A 50 5.95 -1.78 2.30
CA VAL A 50 6.92 -2.46 1.43
C VAL A 50 7.67 -3.55 2.19
N ALA A 51 7.78 -4.73 1.56
CA ALA A 51 8.68 -5.78 2.02
C ALA A 51 10.09 -5.53 1.47
N SER A 52 11.09 -5.56 2.35
CA SER A 52 12.50 -5.38 2.01
C SER A 52 13.35 -6.52 2.57
N PRO A 53 14.60 -6.68 2.12
CA PRO A 53 15.55 -7.59 2.76
C PRO A 53 15.79 -7.31 4.26
N ALA A 54 15.55 -6.07 4.72
CA ALA A 54 15.68 -5.67 6.12
C ALA A 54 14.39 -5.84 6.93
N GLY A 55 13.32 -6.37 6.33
CA GLY A 55 12.02 -6.56 6.96
C GLY A 55 10.91 -5.70 6.33
N LEU A 56 9.80 -5.58 7.05
CA LEU A 56 8.63 -4.83 6.63
C LEU A 56 8.82 -3.35 6.96
N LEU A 57 8.61 -2.47 5.98
CA LEU A 57 8.71 -1.03 6.15
C LEU A 57 7.37 -0.37 5.79
N CYS A 58 7.06 0.75 6.43
CA CYS A 58 5.95 1.61 6.05
C CYS A 58 6.36 3.09 6.07
N SER A 59 5.61 3.92 5.35
CA SER A 59 5.69 5.37 5.50
C SER A 59 4.45 5.93 6.18
N ALA A 60 4.61 7.08 6.82
CA ALA A 60 3.51 7.91 7.29
C ALA A 60 3.91 9.39 7.20
N GLY A 61 3.32 10.15 6.28
CA GLY A 61 3.78 11.50 5.97
C GLY A 61 5.22 11.48 5.47
N GLY A 62 6.10 12.33 6.01
CA GLY A 62 7.52 12.37 5.63
C GLY A 62 8.41 11.30 6.28
N LYS A 63 7.84 10.35 7.03
CA LYS A 63 8.62 9.41 7.86
C LYS A 63 8.60 8.00 7.30
N LEU A 64 9.72 7.30 7.42
CA LEU A 64 9.81 5.85 7.20
C LEU A 64 10.01 5.13 8.52
N PHE A 65 9.30 4.02 8.67
CA PHE A 65 9.38 3.13 9.81
C PHE A 65 9.74 1.72 9.37
N ARG A 66 10.60 1.05 10.14
CA ARG A 66 10.69 -0.42 10.12
C ARG A 66 9.69 -0.98 11.12
N ILE A 67 8.97 -2.01 10.70
CA ILE A 67 8.06 -2.77 11.56
C ILE A 67 8.79 -4.03 12.02
N ASP A 68 9.04 -4.10 13.32
CA ASP A 68 9.62 -5.26 13.98
C ASP A 68 8.48 -6.13 14.51
N LEU A 69 8.36 -7.34 13.97
CA LEU A 69 7.32 -8.33 14.35
C LEU A 69 7.84 -9.24 15.47
N ASN A 70 7.05 -9.42 16.52
CA ASN A 70 7.31 -10.35 17.62
C ASN A 70 6.04 -11.14 17.96
N GLY A 71 5.85 -12.27 17.27
CA GLY A 71 4.66 -13.10 17.41
C GLY A 71 3.39 -12.33 17.03
N ALA A 72 2.45 -12.22 17.97
CA ALA A 72 1.19 -11.48 17.82
C ALA A 72 1.32 -9.98 18.15
N SER A 73 2.53 -9.44 18.23
CA SER A 73 2.78 -8.02 18.49
C SER A 73 3.72 -7.43 17.46
N ALA A 74 3.57 -6.12 17.18
CA ALA A 74 4.46 -5.38 16.31
C ALA A 74 4.82 -4.02 16.90
N THR A 75 6.07 -3.60 16.70
CA THR A 75 6.56 -2.26 17.06
C THR A 75 7.13 -1.57 15.84
N SER A 76 7.01 -0.25 15.75
CA SER A 76 7.68 0.55 14.72
C SER A 76 8.90 1.28 15.26
N VAL A 77 9.93 1.36 14.43
CA VAL A 77 11.13 2.18 14.66
C VAL A 77 11.27 3.14 13.50
N GLU A 78 11.34 4.45 13.75
CA GLU A 78 11.62 5.44 12.70
C GLU A 78 13.05 5.23 12.18
N ILE A 79 13.20 5.16 10.87
CA ILE A 79 14.48 4.92 10.19
C ILE A 79 14.88 6.05 9.23
N ALA A 80 13.94 6.93 8.88
CA ALA A 80 14.22 8.15 8.11
C ALA A 80 13.12 9.21 8.31
N ASP A 81 13.51 10.47 8.17
CA ASP A 81 12.64 11.64 8.19
C ASP A 81 13.00 12.54 7.00
N PHE A 82 12.05 12.73 6.09
CA PHE A 82 12.20 13.55 4.89
C PHE A 82 11.53 14.90 5.08
N SER A 83 11.92 15.90 4.27
CA SER A 83 11.44 17.27 4.40
C SER A 83 9.97 17.47 4.01
N ALA A 84 9.36 16.50 3.34
CA ALA A 84 7.96 16.52 2.89
C ALA A 84 7.39 15.09 2.84
N SER A 85 6.12 14.96 2.46
CA SER A 85 5.40 13.68 2.42
C SER A 85 6.09 12.66 1.52
N VAL A 86 6.17 11.41 1.97
CA VAL A 86 6.59 10.28 1.14
C VAL A 86 5.43 9.88 0.25
N THR A 87 5.63 9.91 -1.08
CA THR A 87 4.60 9.59 -2.06
C THR A 87 4.65 8.14 -2.54
N PHE A 88 5.85 7.53 -2.52
CA PHE A 88 6.04 6.10 -2.78
C PHE A 88 7.30 5.58 -2.10
N VAL A 89 7.33 4.25 -1.88
CA VAL A 89 8.52 3.52 -1.43
C VAL A 89 8.66 2.23 -2.22
N ALA A 90 9.85 1.96 -2.73
CA ALA A 90 10.19 0.69 -3.39
C ALA A 90 11.49 0.13 -2.84
N SER A 91 11.57 -1.20 -2.67
CA SER A 91 12.77 -1.90 -2.22
C SER A 91 13.46 -2.62 -3.36
N ALA A 92 14.78 -2.50 -3.43
CA ALA A 92 15.63 -3.32 -4.28
C ALA A 92 16.10 -4.60 -3.54
N PRO A 93 16.50 -5.67 -4.27
CA PRO A 93 16.98 -6.91 -3.65
C PRO A 93 18.26 -6.75 -2.81
N ASP A 94 19.06 -5.73 -3.07
CA ASP A 94 20.29 -5.42 -2.31
C ASP A 94 20.03 -4.52 -1.09
N GLY A 95 18.76 -4.30 -0.74
CA GLY A 95 18.36 -3.55 0.44
C GLY A 95 18.37 -2.04 0.25
N ARG A 96 18.71 -1.52 -0.93
CA ARG A 96 18.47 -0.11 -1.24
C ARG A 96 16.98 0.17 -1.37
N LEU A 97 16.60 1.38 -1.02
CA LEU A 97 15.26 1.91 -1.14
C LEU A 97 15.24 3.04 -2.17
N ALA A 98 14.15 3.12 -2.92
CA ALA A 98 13.77 4.28 -3.72
C ALA A 98 12.56 4.93 -3.06
N VAL A 99 12.68 6.21 -2.70
CA VAL A 99 11.67 6.98 -1.96
C VAL A 99 11.32 8.24 -2.73
N GLY A 100 10.05 8.43 -3.05
CA GLY A 100 9.54 9.67 -3.60
C GLY A 100 9.17 10.64 -2.49
N VAL A 101 9.64 11.88 -2.58
CA VAL A 101 9.35 12.94 -1.60
C VAL A 101 8.67 14.09 -2.33
N GLU A 102 7.45 14.44 -1.90
CA GLU A 102 6.59 15.46 -2.49
C GLU A 102 7.35 16.77 -2.77
N GLY A 103 7.39 17.17 -4.04
CA GLY A 103 8.06 18.39 -4.51
C GLY A 103 9.59 18.39 -4.43
N ASP A 104 10.22 17.38 -3.81
CA ASP A 104 11.68 17.27 -3.70
C ASP A 104 12.27 16.29 -4.72
N GLY A 105 11.61 15.15 -4.97
CA GLY A 105 11.99 14.17 -5.99
C GLY A 105 12.37 12.80 -5.44
N LEU A 106 13.26 12.09 -6.15
CA LEU A 106 13.61 10.70 -5.86
C LEU A 106 14.87 10.61 -4.98
N HIS A 107 14.76 9.94 -3.84
CA HIS A 107 15.88 9.55 -2.99
C HIS A 107 16.19 8.08 -3.15
N ILE A 108 17.45 7.73 -3.43
CA ILE A 108 17.93 6.35 -3.50
C ILE A 108 19.00 6.14 -2.45
N GLY A 109 18.87 5.09 -1.65
CA GLY A 109 19.85 4.82 -0.61
C GLY A 109 19.41 3.80 0.43
N GLN A 110 19.99 3.91 1.60
CA GLN A 110 19.63 3.15 2.79
C GLN A 110 19.37 4.13 3.94
N PRO A 111 18.67 3.71 5.02
CA PRO A 111 18.52 4.54 6.21
C PRO A 111 19.86 5.11 6.70
N GLY A 112 19.97 6.45 6.71
CA GLY A 112 21.17 7.18 7.12
C GLY A 112 22.14 7.56 5.98
N ASP A 113 21.96 7.03 4.77
CA ASP A 113 22.75 7.37 3.58
C ASP A 113 21.86 7.45 2.35
N TRP A 114 21.45 8.68 2.01
CA TRP A 114 20.49 8.96 0.94
C TRP A 114 21.15 9.82 -0.13
N LYS A 115 21.00 9.39 -1.39
CA LYS A 115 21.35 10.19 -2.55
C LYS A 115 20.08 10.66 -3.25
N ARG A 116 19.88 11.96 -3.29
CA ARG A 116 18.87 12.58 -4.16
C ARG A 116 19.30 12.44 -5.62
N ILE A 117 18.38 11.95 -6.44
CA ILE A 117 18.55 11.81 -7.88
C ILE A 117 17.81 12.97 -8.53
N ASP A 118 18.56 13.87 -9.14
CA ASP A 118 17.97 14.93 -9.94
C ASP A 118 17.28 14.32 -11.16
N GLN A 119 15.99 14.62 -11.30
CA GLN A 119 15.20 14.24 -12.46
C GLN A 119 14.77 15.50 -13.23
N PRO A 120 14.49 15.40 -14.54
CA PRO A 120 13.82 16.48 -15.25
C PRO A 120 12.56 16.90 -14.51
N ARG A 121 12.28 18.21 -14.45
CA ARG A 121 11.14 18.75 -13.68
C ARG A 121 9.81 18.06 -14.05
N ASP A 122 9.62 17.77 -15.33
CA ASP A 122 8.40 17.12 -15.85
C ASP A 122 8.21 15.69 -15.32
N SER A 123 9.31 15.02 -14.92
CA SER A 123 9.25 13.68 -14.33
C SER A 123 8.94 13.74 -12.83
N VAL A 124 9.40 14.78 -12.13
CA VAL A 124 9.18 14.95 -10.68
C VAL A 124 7.68 15.08 -10.38
N SER A 125 6.94 15.90 -11.13
CA SER A 125 5.50 16.11 -10.91
C SER A 125 4.62 14.87 -11.11
N CYS A 126 5.14 13.86 -11.83
CA CYS A 126 4.42 12.59 -12.02
C CYS A 126 4.75 11.56 -10.93
N LEU A 127 5.84 11.77 -10.19
CA LEU A 127 6.37 10.83 -9.20
C LEU A 127 6.08 11.29 -7.76
N THR A 128 5.99 12.60 -7.54
CA THR A 128 5.93 13.23 -6.22
C THR A 128 4.99 14.42 -6.26
#